data_AF-A0A959C2M2-F1
#
_entry.id   AF-A0A959C2M2-F1
#
_cell.length_a   1.000
_cell.length_b   1.000
_cell.length_c   1.000
_cell.angle_alpha   90.00
_cell.angle_beta   90.00
_cell.angle_gamma   90.00
#
_symmetry.space_group_name_H-M   'P 1'
#
loop_
_entity.id
_entity.type
_entity.pdbx_description
1 polymer ?
#
loop_
_entity_poly.entity_id
_entity_poly.type
_entity_poly.pdbx_seq_one_letter_code
_entity_poly.pdbx_strand_id
1 'polypeptide(L)'
;MLRFFRPPPTEHSDEELLRRYQASGEIDWLGQLYERYVELVYGVCLKYLHNEQEAEDASMEVFEQLITKAKTHEVHNFKSWLHVLAKNHCLMQLRKSNRHPTENIEPAFMQNIDLRHHTIDAGEENGQTRHLQECLDKLPARQRECIQAFYLEGLSYKEIAETREEGLGIVRSYIQNGRRNLRSCLEKKGVRNFEQR
;
A
#
# COMPACT_ATOMS: atom_id res chain seq x y z
N MET A 1 15.68 21.81 0.10
CA MET A 1 14.85 22.79 0.84
C MET A 1 13.40 22.49 0.48
N LEU A 2 12.69 21.73 1.33
CA LEU A 2 11.28 21.38 1.12
C LEU A 2 10.46 22.67 1.15
N ARG A 3 10.14 23.21 -0.03
CA ARG A 3 9.18 24.30 -0.17
C ARG A 3 7.83 23.71 0.21
N PHE A 4 7.21 24.20 1.27
CA PHE A 4 5.80 23.94 1.56
C PHE A 4 4.96 24.45 0.39
N PHE A 5 4.76 23.62 -0.63
CA PHE A 5 3.90 23.96 -1.75
C PHE A 5 2.49 23.76 -1.22
N ARG A 6 1.87 24.85 -0.76
CA ARG A 6 0.44 24.84 -0.47
C ARG A 6 -0.25 24.48 -1.80
N PRO A 7 -0.90 23.30 -1.91
CA PRO A 7 -1.53 22.94 -3.16
C PRO A 7 -2.56 24.02 -3.52
N PRO A 8 -2.68 24.39 -4.81
CA PRO A 8 -3.66 25.37 -5.25
C PRO A 8 -5.07 24.93 -4.81
N PRO A 9 -6.03 25.87 -4.68
CA PRO A 9 -7.41 25.53 -4.33
C PRO A 9 -7.92 24.42 -5.24
N THR A 10 -8.33 23.31 -4.63
CA THR A 10 -8.69 22.10 -5.35
C THR A 10 -10.15 22.16 -5.75
N GLU A 11 -10.45 22.44 -7.02
CA GLU A 11 -11.84 22.46 -7.52
C GLU A 11 -12.51 21.07 -7.47
N HIS A 12 -11.71 20.00 -7.55
CA HIS A 12 -12.17 18.63 -7.66
C HIS A 12 -11.63 17.78 -6.50
N SER A 13 -12.45 16.86 -5.97
CA SER A 13 -11.97 15.84 -5.02
C SER A 13 -11.03 14.85 -5.72
N ASP A 14 -10.25 14.09 -4.96
CA ASP A 14 -9.31 13.12 -5.54
C ASP A 14 -10.06 12.02 -6.31
N GLU A 15 -11.20 11.57 -5.78
CA GLU A 15 -12.06 10.59 -6.43
C GLU A 15 -12.61 11.14 -7.76
N GLU A 16 -12.96 12.42 -7.81
CA GLU A 16 -13.43 13.06 -9.03
C GLU A 16 -12.32 13.17 -10.08
N LEU A 17 -11.10 13.53 -9.68
CA LEU A 17 -9.94 13.56 -10.57
C LEU A 17 -9.64 12.18 -11.17
N LEU A 18 -9.69 11.12 -10.34
CA LEU A 18 -9.51 9.75 -10.81
C LEU A 18 -10.60 9.30 -11.77
N ARG A 19 -11.87 9.60 -11.48
CA ARG A 19 -12.98 9.27 -12.37
C ARG A 19 -12.84 9.95 -13.73
N ARG A 20 -12.46 11.23 -13.75
CA ARG A 20 -12.20 11.96 -14.99
C ARG A 20 -11.04 11.37 -15.77
N TYR A 21 -9.94 11.07 -15.09
CA TYR A 21 -8.81 10.38 -15.71
C TYR A 21 -9.19 9.02 -16.31
N GLN A 22 -9.98 8.22 -15.61
CA GLN A 22 -10.44 6.93 -16.09
C GLN A 22 -11.35 7.05 -17.32
N ALA A 23 -12.17 8.12 -17.38
CA ALA A 23 -13.08 8.37 -18.50
C ALA A 23 -12.38 8.95 -19.73
N SER A 24 -11.48 9.94 -19.56
CA SER A 24 -10.86 10.67 -20.66
C SER A 24 -9.47 10.14 -21.05
N GLY A 25 -8.73 9.57 -20.10
CA GLY A 25 -7.33 9.22 -20.25
C GLY A 25 -6.36 10.41 -20.27
N GLU A 26 -6.85 11.63 -20.06
CA GLU A 26 -6.05 12.87 -20.09
C GLU A 26 -5.16 13.00 -18.85
N ILE A 27 -3.87 13.17 -19.06
CA ILE A 27 -2.87 13.16 -17.96
C ILE A 27 -3.02 14.35 -17.00
N ASP A 28 -3.63 15.45 -17.43
CA ASP A 28 -3.78 16.67 -16.63
C ASP A 28 -4.60 16.43 -15.35
N TRP A 29 -5.55 15.47 -15.39
CA TRP A 29 -6.30 15.04 -14.20
C TRP A 29 -5.37 14.39 -13.16
N LEU A 30 -4.38 13.61 -13.59
CA LEU A 30 -3.34 13.08 -12.71
C LEU A 30 -2.31 14.15 -12.31
N GLY A 31 -2.06 15.16 -13.15
CA GLY A 31 -1.20 16.29 -12.83
C GLY A 31 -1.65 17.01 -11.55
N GLN A 32 -2.95 17.20 -11.37
CA GLN A 32 -3.50 17.76 -10.13
C GLN A 32 -3.28 16.86 -8.91
N LEU A 33 -3.35 15.54 -9.08
CA LEU A 33 -3.04 14.59 -8.00
C LEU A 33 -1.54 14.59 -7.69
N TYR A 34 -0.68 14.71 -8.71
CA TYR A 34 0.76 14.84 -8.54
C TYR A 34 1.10 16.05 -7.68
N GLU A 35 0.59 17.24 -8.01
CA GLU A 35 0.83 18.46 -7.24
C GLU A 35 0.41 18.34 -5.76
N ARG A 36 -0.68 17.63 -5.48
CA ARG A 36 -1.16 17.41 -4.10
C ARG A 36 -0.31 16.46 -3.29
N TYR A 37 0.32 15.47 -3.95
CA TYR A 37 0.88 14.32 -3.26
C TYR A 37 2.37 14.08 -3.51
N VAL A 38 3.03 14.89 -4.34
CA VAL A 38 4.47 14.74 -4.63
C VAL A 38 5.31 14.76 -3.35
N GLU A 39 5.02 15.67 -2.41
CA GLU A 39 5.74 15.73 -1.13
C GLU A 39 5.49 14.51 -0.24
N LEU A 40 4.26 13.97 -0.25
CA LEU A 40 3.93 12.74 0.49
C LEU A 40 4.71 11.56 -0.07
N VAL A 41 4.66 11.36 -1.39
CA VAL A 41 5.36 10.25 -2.06
C VAL A 41 6.87 10.37 -1.82
N TYR A 42 7.44 11.55 -2.00
CA TYR A 42 8.86 11.80 -1.72
C TYR A 42 9.23 11.51 -0.27
N GLY A 43 8.44 11.98 0.70
CA GLY A 43 8.67 11.70 2.12
C GLY A 43 8.61 10.21 2.45
N VAL A 44 7.70 9.45 1.82
CA VAL A 44 7.65 7.98 1.95
C VAL A 44 8.91 7.36 1.35
N CYS A 45 9.31 7.75 0.15
CA CYS A 45 10.49 7.21 -0.51
C CYS A 45 11.77 7.49 0.28
N LEU A 46 11.95 8.71 0.75
CA LEU A 46 13.09 9.12 1.56
C LEU A 46 13.15 8.36 2.89
N LYS A 47 11.99 8.14 3.53
CA LYS A 47 11.90 7.35 4.77
C LYS A 47 12.40 5.92 4.62
N TYR A 48 12.19 5.29 3.47
CA TYR A 48 12.57 3.89 3.25
C TYR A 48 13.96 3.73 2.63
N LEU A 49 14.34 4.60 1.69
CA LEU A 49 15.58 4.47 0.93
C LEU A 49 16.77 5.16 1.62
N HIS A 50 16.51 6.13 2.49
CA HIS A 50 17.55 6.90 3.21
C HIS A 50 18.59 7.57 2.30
N ASN A 51 18.26 7.77 1.02
CA ASN A 51 19.09 8.40 0.00
C ASN A 51 18.21 9.38 -0.80
N GLU A 52 18.62 10.65 -0.87
CA GLU A 52 17.85 11.70 -1.55
C GLU A 52 17.69 11.42 -3.05
N GLN A 53 18.76 11.01 -3.73
CA GLN A 53 18.74 10.77 -5.17
C GLN A 53 17.84 9.58 -5.52
N GLU A 54 18.00 8.47 -4.79
CA GLU A 54 17.14 7.29 -4.98
C GLU A 54 15.68 7.58 -4.62
N ALA A 55 15.42 8.45 -3.63
CA ALA A 55 14.08 8.85 -3.28
C ALA A 55 13.41 9.73 -4.35
N GLU A 56 14.16 10.63 -4.99
CA GLU A 56 13.67 11.40 -6.13
C GLU A 56 13.29 10.48 -7.29
N ASP A 57 14.20 9.58 -7.68
CA ASP A 57 13.97 8.61 -8.76
C ASP A 57 12.77 7.70 -8.46
N ALA A 58 12.73 7.11 -7.24
CA ALA A 58 11.62 6.26 -6.81
C ALA A 58 10.27 7.00 -6.80
N SER A 59 10.27 8.29 -6.45
CA SER A 59 9.04 9.10 -6.47
C SER A 59 8.50 9.24 -7.89
N MET A 60 9.38 9.52 -8.86
CA MET A 60 9.01 9.60 -10.27
C MET A 60 8.45 8.27 -10.78
N GLU A 61 9.12 7.16 -10.48
CA GLU A 61 8.68 5.81 -10.87
C GLU A 61 7.31 5.43 -10.27
N VAL A 62 6.98 5.92 -9.06
CA VAL A 62 5.66 5.73 -8.44
C VAL A 62 4.57 6.48 -9.21
N PHE A 63 4.84 7.72 -9.62
CA PHE A 63 3.90 8.49 -10.43
C PHE A 63 3.78 7.96 -11.86
N GLU A 64 4.82 7.35 -12.41
CA GLU A 64 4.71 6.61 -13.68
C GLU A 64 3.80 5.38 -13.54
N GLN A 65 3.96 4.62 -12.46
CA GLN A 65 3.06 3.49 -12.15
C GLN A 65 1.63 3.94 -11.93
N LEU A 66 1.40 5.13 -11.36
CA LEU A 66 0.07 5.70 -11.16
C LEU A 66 -0.69 5.80 -12.50
N ILE A 67 -0.04 6.19 -13.60
CA ILE A 67 -0.67 6.34 -14.93
C ILE A 67 -1.35 5.04 -15.35
N THR A 68 -0.67 3.91 -15.19
CA THR A 68 -1.21 2.60 -15.60
C THR A 68 -2.20 2.04 -14.57
N LYS A 69 -1.90 2.20 -13.28
CA LYS A 69 -2.71 1.62 -12.21
C LYS A 69 -4.01 2.37 -11.95
N ALA A 70 -4.02 3.71 -12.03
CA ALA A 70 -5.24 4.50 -11.84
C ALA A 70 -6.32 4.21 -12.88
N LYS A 71 -5.95 3.73 -14.08
CA LYS A 71 -6.93 3.30 -15.10
C LYS A 71 -7.65 2.00 -14.77
N THR A 72 -6.98 1.10 -14.06
CA THR A 72 -7.44 -0.29 -13.88
C THR A 72 -7.93 -0.60 -12.47
N HIS A 73 -7.51 0.20 -11.49
CA HIS A 73 -7.91 0.04 -10.10
C HIS A 73 -9.02 1.01 -9.72
N GLU A 74 -10.07 0.50 -9.07
CA GLU A 74 -11.00 1.33 -8.32
C GLU A 74 -10.34 1.77 -7.02
N VAL A 75 -10.23 3.09 -6.82
CA VAL A 75 -9.51 3.69 -5.69
C VAL A 75 -10.45 4.61 -4.91
N HIS A 76 -10.85 4.18 -3.71
CA HIS A 76 -11.78 4.94 -2.86
C HIS A 76 -11.09 5.93 -1.91
N ASN A 77 -9.86 5.65 -1.48
CA ASN A 77 -9.02 6.59 -0.74
C ASN A 77 -7.67 6.69 -1.44
N PHE A 78 -7.53 7.74 -2.25
CA PHE A 78 -6.37 7.92 -3.11
C PHE A 78 -5.08 8.10 -2.30
N LYS A 79 -5.11 8.93 -1.26
CA LYS A 79 -3.95 9.19 -0.39
C LYS A 79 -3.40 7.89 0.20
N SER A 80 -4.26 7.06 0.78
CA SER A 80 -3.85 5.80 1.41
C SER A 80 -3.30 4.82 0.37
N TRP A 81 -3.99 4.68 -0.76
CA TRP A 81 -3.56 3.81 -1.85
C TRP A 81 -2.19 4.24 -2.43
N LEU A 82 -1.98 5.54 -2.65
CA LEU A 82 -0.74 6.10 -3.16
C LEU A 82 0.41 5.92 -2.17
N HIS A 83 0.16 6.11 -0.87
CA HIS A 83 1.15 5.83 0.18
C HIS A 83 1.58 4.36 0.15
N VAL A 84 0.63 3.42 0.02
CA VAL A 84 0.92 1.98 -0.08
C VAL A 84 1.71 1.67 -1.35
N LEU A 85 1.33 2.26 -2.50
CA LEU A 85 2.05 2.11 -3.76
C LEU A 85 3.51 2.56 -3.61
N ALA A 86 3.74 3.76 -3.07
CA ALA A 86 5.08 4.32 -2.87
C ALA A 86 5.94 3.45 -1.95
N LYS A 87 5.40 3.07 -0.80
CA LYS A 87 6.08 2.19 0.15
C LYS A 87 6.47 0.86 -0.49
N ASN A 88 5.54 0.22 -1.19
CA ASN A 88 5.78 -1.09 -1.79
C ASN A 88 6.84 -1.01 -2.89
N HIS A 89 6.87 0.09 -3.63
CA HIS A 89 7.89 0.38 -4.61
C HIS A 89 9.29 0.47 -3.97
N CYS A 90 9.45 1.24 -2.89
CA CYS A 90 10.72 1.32 -2.17
C CYS A 90 11.17 -0.03 -1.60
N LEU A 91 10.24 -0.79 -0.98
CA LEU A 91 10.55 -2.13 -0.49
C LEU A 91 10.98 -3.08 -1.62
N MET A 92 10.43 -2.91 -2.84
CA MET A 92 10.88 -3.67 -4.01
C MET A 92 12.31 -3.29 -4.41
N GLN A 93 12.64 -2.01 -4.46
CA GLN A 93 13.99 -1.56 -4.79
C GLN A 93 15.03 -2.05 -3.78
N LEU A 94 14.76 -1.94 -2.48
CA LEU A 94 15.65 -2.42 -1.41
C LEU A 94 15.93 -3.93 -1.52
N ARG A 95 14.92 -4.72 -1.89
CA ARG A 95 15.10 -6.16 -2.15
C ARG A 95 15.98 -6.44 -3.35
N LYS A 96 15.85 -5.66 -4.43
CA LYS A 96 16.70 -5.80 -5.62
C LYS A 96 18.14 -5.44 -5.28
N SER A 97 18.35 -4.37 -4.52
CA SER A 97 19.69 -3.95 -4.07
C SER A 97 20.37 -4.99 -3.16
N ASN A 98 19.60 -5.64 -2.28
CA ASN A 98 20.11 -6.68 -1.38
C ASN A 98 20.27 -8.07 -2.01
N ARG A 99 19.88 -8.27 -3.28
CA ARG A 99 20.03 -9.54 -4.00
C ARG A 99 21.18 -9.45 -5.00
N HIS A 100 22.06 -10.47 -5.00
CA HIS A 100 22.97 -10.68 -6.12
C HIS A 100 22.19 -10.88 -7.44
N PRO A 101 22.73 -10.49 -8.61
CA PRO A 101 21.96 -10.22 -9.83
C PRO A 101 21.26 -11.41 -10.52
N THR A 102 21.18 -12.59 -9.91
CA THR A 102 20.78 -13.83 -10.60
C THR A 102 19.39 -14.37 -10.27
N GLU A 103 18.61 -13.73 -9.41
CA GLU A 103 17.25 -14.21 -9.11
C GLU A 103 16.17 -13.25 -9.63
N ASN A 104 15.72 -13.50 -10.87
CA ASN A 104 14.47 -12.97 -11.39
C ASN A 104 13.31 -13.43 -10.51
N ILE A 105 12.85 -12.55 -9.63
CA ILE A 105 11.68 -12.78 -8.81
C ILE A 105 10.55 -12.06 -9.52
N GLU A 106 9.61 -12.83 -10.05
CA GLU A 106 8.37 -12.30 -10.60
C GLU A 106 7.74 -11.32 -9.60
N PRO A 107 7.23 -10.16 -10.05
CA PRO A 107 6.53 -9.22 -9.19
C PRO A 107 5.20 -9.87 -8.76
N ALA A 108 5.24 -10.64 -7.67
CA ALA A 108 4.07 -11.29 -7.11
C ALA A 108 3.14 -10.22 -6.54
N PHE A 109 2.22 -9.78 -7.39
CA PHE A 109 0.97 -9.05 -7.15
C PHE A 109 0.69 -8.83 -5.65
N MET A 110 1.10 -7.67 -5.15
CA MET A 110 0.75 -7.23 -3.81
C MET A 110 -0.70 -6.72 -3.85
N GLN A 111 -1.66 -7.65 -3.74
CA GLN A 111 -3.07 -7.30 -3.64
C GLN A 111 -3.33 -6.61 -2.30
N ASN A 112 -3.80 -5.37 -2.41
CA ASN A 112 -4.02 -4.43 -1.33
C ASN A 112 -5.06 -4.94 -0.32
N ILE A 113 -4.64 -5.11 0.92
CA ILE A 113 -5.47 -4.80 2.09
C ILE A 113 -4.66 -3.77 2.87
N ASP A 114 -5.21 -2.57 3.02
CA ASP A 114 -4.57 -1.51 3.77
C ASP A 114 -4.77 -1.74 5.27
N LEU A 115 -3.91 -2.58 5.87
CA LEU A 115 -3.90 -2.80 7.32
C LEU A 115 -3.08 -1.74 8.07
N ARG A 116 -2.27 -0.93 7.37
CA ARG A 116 -1.37 0.03 8.02
C ARG A 116 -1.98 1.41 8.23
N HIS A 117 -2.97 1.83 7.44
CA HIS A 117 -3.64 3.10 7.70
C HIS A 117 -4.49 3.10 8.97
N HIS A 118 -4.86 1.94 9.49
CA HIS A 118 -5.47 1.83 10.81
C HIS A 118 -4.47 1.97 11.97
N THR A 119 -3.16 2.01 11.71
CA THR A 119 -2.12 2.12 12.76
C THR A 119 -1.33 3.43 12.72
N ILE A 120 -1.47 4.27 11.68
CA ILE A 120 -0.62 5.46 11.47
C ILE A 120 -1.36 6.79 11.73
N ASP A 121 -2.66 6.79 12.01
CA ASP A 121 -3.33 7.98 12.53
C ASP A 121 -3.35 7.96 14.06
N ALA A 122 -2.27 8.45 14.67
CA ALA A 122 -2.15 8.62 16.12
C ALA A 122 -2.96 9.82 16.66
N GLY A 123 -3.91 10.36 15.87
CA GLY A 123 -4.71 11.53 16.21
C GLY A 123 -6.18 11.27 16.52
N GLU A 124 -6.74 10.12 16.09
CA GLU A 124 -8.11 9.74 16.43
C GLU A 124 -8.13 8.31 16.97
N GLU A 125 -8.52 8.20 18.25
CA GLU A 125 -8.78 6.95 18.96
C GLU A 125 -10.03 6.27 18.37
N ASN A 126 -9.95 5.87 17.09
CA ASN A 126 -11.06 5.42 16.27
C ASN A 126 -11.35 3.93 16.53
N GLY A 127 -12.59 3.61 16.89
CA GLY A 127 -13.05 2.23 17.15
C GLY A 127 -12.74 1.21 16.03
N GLN A 128 -12.42 1.68 14.82
CA GLN A 128 -11.94 0.85 13.71
C GLN A 128 -10.56 0.22 13.97
N THR A 129 -9.62 0.95 14.56
CA THR A 129 -8.29 0.42 14.93
C THR A 129 -8.41 -0.65 16.01
N ARG A 130 -9.29 -0.43 16.98
CA ARG A 130 -9.62 -1.43 18.01
C ARG A 130 -10.26 -2.68 17.39
N HIS A 131 -11.23 -2.52 16.49
CA HIS A 131 -11.85 -3.65 15.80
C HIS A 131 -10.86 -4.45 14.95
N LEU A 132 -9.92 -3.78 14.29
CA LEU A 132 -8.86 -4.43 13.54
C LEU A 132 -7.97 -5.27 14.46
N GLN A 133 -7.49 -4.70 15.56
CA GLN A 133 -6.64 -5.42 16.51
C GLN A 133 -7.37 -6.64 17.09
N GLU A 134 -8.62 -6.46 17.53
CA GLU A 134 -9.46 -7.56 18.04
C GLU A 134 -9.69 -8.66 16.99
N CYS A 135 -9.78 -8.32 15.71
CA CYS A 135 -9.94 -9.29 14.64
C CYS A 135 -8.63 -9.99 14.24
N LEU A 136 -7.50 -9.28 14.27
CA LEU A 136 -6.18 -9.89 14.11
C LEU A 136 -5.93 -10.92 15.21
N ASP A 137 -6.29 -10.61 16.46
CA ASP A 137 -6.10 -11.50 17.59
C ASP A 137 -6.96 -12.76 17.58
N LYS A 138 -8.02 -12.78 16.76
CA LYS A 138 -8.86 -13.96 16.51
C LYS A 138 -8.32 -14.87 15.40
N LEU A 139 -7.35 -14.43 14.62
CA LEU A 139 -6.76 -15.27 13.59
C LEU A 139 -5.92 -16.38 14.23
N PRO A 140 -5.90 -17.59 13.64
CA PRO A 140 -4.89 -18.60 13.97
C PRO A 140 -3.49 -17.98 13.92
N ALA A 141 -2.62 -18.36 14.87
CA ALA A 141 -1.32 -17.72 15.08
C ALA A 141 -0.52 -17.56 13.78
N ARG A 142 -0.42 -18.63 12.98
CA ARG A 142 0.28 -18.61 11.69
C ARG A 142 -0.35 -17.67 10.65
N GLN A 143 -1.68 -17.56 10.61
CA GLN A 143 -2.36 -16.61 9.74
C GLN A 143 -2.09 -15.17 10.19
N ARG A 144 -2.22 -14.88 11.50
CA ARG A 144 -1.91 -13.55 12.05
C ARG A 144 -0.48 -13.14 11.74
N GLU A 145 0.47 -14.02 12.04
CA GLU A 145 1.89 -13.85 11.80
C GLU A 145 2.21 -13.56 10.33
N CYS A 146 1.65 -14.34 9.39
CA CYS A 146 1.87 -14.10 7.97
C CYS A 146 1.19 -12.82 7.48
N ILE A 147 0.01 -12.48 8.02
CA ILE A 147 -0.69 -11.23 7.72
C ILE A 147 0.10 -10.02 8.20
N GLN A 148 0.66 -10.07 9.41
CA GLN A 148 1.51 -9.02 9.96
C GLN A 148 2.81 -8.89 9.15
N ALA A 149 3.50 -10.00 8.88
CA ALA A 149 4.71 -9.98 8.07
C ALA A 149 4.46 -9.39 6.66
N PHE A 150 3.37 -9.82 6.01
CA PHE A 150 3.05 -9.36 4.66
C PHE A 150 2.60 -7.90 4.63
N TYR A 151 1.63 -7.52 5.46
CA TYR A 151 1.02 -6.19 5.39
C TYR A 151 1.71 -5.16 6.29
N LEU A 152 2.14 -5.53 7.51
CA LEU A 152 2.73 -4.64 8.52
C LEU A 152 4.27 -4.59 8.54
N GLU A 153 4.94 -5.60 8.00
CA GLU A 153 6.40 -5.57 7.78
C GLU A 153 6.72 -5.38 6.30
N GLY A 154 5.80 -5.81 5.42
CA GLY A 154 5.89 -5.58 3.98
C GLY A 154 6.62 -6.69 3.26
N LEU A 155 6.88 -7.82 3.92
CA LEU A 155 7.62 -8.98 3.40
C LEU A 155 6.85 -9.68 2.27
N SER A 156 7.58 -10.21 1.30
CA SER A 156 7.05 -11.01 0.20
C SER A 156 6.76 -12.43 0.67
N TYR A 157 5.93 -13.17 -0.08
CA TYR A 157 5.68 -14.58 0.20
C TYR A 157 6.98 -15.40 0.33
N LYS A 158 8.00 -15.11 -0.50
CA LYS A 158 9.29 -15.81 -0.47
C LYS A 158 10.09 -15.48 0.79
N GLU A 159 10.20 -14.20 1.16
CA GLU A 159 10.91 -13.80 2.39
C GLU A 159 10.23 -14.34 3.64
N ILE A 160 8.89 -14.38 3.67
CA ILE A 160 8.14 -14.96 4.79
C ILE A 160 8.39 -16.47 4.86
N ALA A 161 8.39 -17.15 3.71
CA ALA A 161 8.70 -18.58 3.63
C ALA A 161 10.13 -18.89 4.10
N GLU A 162 11.11 -18.08 3.67
CA GLU A 162 12.52 -18.21 4.06
C GLU A 162 12.73 -17.94 5.55
N THR A 163 12.21 -16.82 6.06
CA THR A 163 12.37 -16.42 7.47
C THR A 163 11.73 -17.42 8.44
N ARG A 164 10.71 -18.16 7.98
CA ARG A 164 9.95 -19.11 8.79
C ARG A 164 10.28 -20.56 8.51
N GLU A 165 11.15 -20.83 7.54
CA GLU A 165 11.45 -22.18 7.06
C GLU A 165 10.18 -22.96 6.65
N GLU A 166 9.21 -22.26 6.05
CA GLU A 166 7.93 -22.81 5.61
C GLU A 166 7.83 -22.82 4.08
N GLY A 167 7.06 -23.76 3.51
CA GLY A 167 6.85 -23.83 2.07
C GLY A 167 6.07 -22.63 1.51
N LEU A 168 6.46 -22.11 0.35
CA LEU A 168 5.81 -20.95 -0.29
C LEU A 168 4.29 -21.12 -0.45
N GLY A 169 3.83 -22.33 -0.78
CA GLY A 169 2.41 -22.64 -0.90
C GLY A 169 1.66 -22.55 0.44
N ILE A 170 2.32 -22.92 1.54
CA ILE A 170 1.78 -22.83 2.90
C ILE A 170 1.63 -21.36 3.29
N VAL A 171 2.66 -20.55 3.07
CA VAL A 171 2.62 -19.10 3.35
C VAL A 171 1.53 -18.40 2.53
N ARG A 172 1.38 -18.72 1.24
CA ARG A 172 0.28 -18.21 0.41
C ARG A 172 -1.08 -18.59 1.01
N SER A 173 -1.23 -19.83 1.45
CA SER A 173 -2.45 -20.32 2.10
C SER A 173 -2.74 -19.59 3.41
N TYR A 174 -1.74 -19.36 4.27
CA TYR A 174 -1.93 -18.62 5.51
C TYR A 174 -2.35 -17.17 5.28
N ILE A 175 -1.75 -16.49 4.31
CA ILE A 175 -2.13 -15.11 3.96
C ILE A 175 -3.54 -15.10 3.38
N GLN A 176 -3.87 -15.96 2.41
CA GLN A 176 -5.22 -15.99 1.82
C GLN A 176 -6.31 -16.29 2.85
N ASN A 177 -6.12 -17.31 3.69
CA ASN A 177 -7.07 -17.66 4.73
C ASN A 177 -7.15 -16.58 5.82
N GLY A 178 -6.01 -16.01 6.21
CA GLY A 178 -5.95 -14.89 7.15
C GLY A 178 -6.74 -13.67 6.66
N ARG A 179 -6.57 -13.29 5.39
CA ARG A 179 -7.32 -12.19 4.75
C ARG A 179 -8.82 -12.43 4.81
N ARG A 180 -9.26 -13.63 4.39
CA ARG A 180 -10.68 -14.01 4.38
C ARG A 180 -11.29 -13.97 5.78
N ASN A 181 -10.58 -14.51 6.77
CA ASN A 181 -11.03 -14.55 8.15
C ASN A 181 -11.07 -13.15 8.79
N LEU A 182 -10.07 -12.32 8.49
CA LEU A 182 -9.98 -10.94 8.96
C LEU A 182 -11.15 -10.12 8.42
N ARG A 183 -11.45 -10.24 7.12
CA ARG A 183 -12.62 -9.61 6.49
C ARG A 183 -13.92 -10.02 7.17
N SER A 184 -14.17 -11.32 7.30
CA SER A 184 -15.40 -11.83 7.92
C SER A 184 -15.57 -11.32 9.36
N CYS A 185 -14.47 -11.19 10.11
CA CYS A 185 -14.51 -10.63 11.46
C CYS A 185 -14.86 -9.14 11.47
N LEU A 186 -14.25 -8.35 10.58
CA LEU A 186 -14.46 -6.91 10.47
C LEU A 186 -15.88 -6.56 10.01
N GLU A 187 -16.44 -7.31 9.06
CA GLU A 187 -17.82 -7.18 8.61
C GLU A 187 -18.81 -7.39 9.77
N LYS A 188 -18.60 -8.41 10.60
CA LYS A 188 -19.42 -8.66 11.80
C LYS A 188 -19.35 -7.53 12.83
N LYS A 189 -18.26 -6.77 12.84
CA LYS A 189 -18.08 -5.59 13.70
C LYS A 189 -18.60 -4.30 13.07
N GLY A 190 -19.32 -4.39 11.95
CA GLY A 190 -19.90 -3.24 11.26
C GLY A 190 -18.88 -2.37 10.52
N VAL A 191 -17.63 -2.83 10.39
CA VAL A 191 -16.59 -2.12 9.63
C VAL A 191 -16.78 -2.47 8.16
N ARG A 192 -17.49 -1.61 7.42
CA ARG A 192 -17.97 -1.88 6.05
C ARG A 192 -17.02 -1.45 4.92
N ASN A 193 -15.79 -1.03 5.20
CA ASN A 193 -14.88 -0.50 4.17
C ASN A 193 -13.79 -1.48 3.71
N PHE A 194 -14.01 -2.79 3.81
CA PHE A 194 -12.99 -3.79 3.44
C PHE A 194 -13.21 -4.54 2.13
N GLU A 195 -14.28 -4.24 1.37
CA GLU A 195 -14.44 -4.64 -0.04
C GLU A 195 -15.86 -4.37 -0.55
N GLN A 196 -15.99 -3.76 -1.72
CA GLN A 196 -16.92 -4.10 -2.82
C GLN A 196 -16.33 -3.45 -4.10
N ARG A 197 -15.86 -4.09 -5.17
CA ARG A 197 -15.80 -5.49 -5.64
C ARG A 197 -14.61 -5.70 -6.57
#